data_AF-A0A832FNX5-F1
#
_entry.id   AF-A0A832FNX5-F1
#
_cell.length_a   1.000
_cell.length_b   1.000
_cell.length_c   1.000
_cell.angle_alpha   90.00
_cell.angle_beta   90.00
_cell.angle_gamma   90.00
#
_symmetry.space_group_name_H-M   'P 1'
#
loop_
_entity.id
_entity.type
_entity.pdbx_description
1 polymer ?
#
loop_
_entity_poly.entity_id
_entity_poly.type
_entity_poly.pdbx_seq_one_letter_code
_entity_poly.pdbx_strand_id
1 'polypeptide(L)'
;MNERGLVDLFAAMNSLSGPSYECRYYPCHFEGQDCSFCFCIFYPCLIYRFGEIVTSSSGKSVWSCKDCYWIHRRENVEEVVNYFSAFPRQVLVEADWHFFSKALQEILFGKELGYEVGKAYNLMPANFYGFSCREADEEAFLAVKIEEGFLNIRVVRDFENFDEEVLIPLKSGRVLRGFDGKRYVECEL
;
A
#
# COMPACT_ATOMS: atom_id res chain seq x y z
N MET A 1 10.30 -4.91 -4.28
CA MET A 1 10.40 -4.55 -2.85
C MET A 1 11.19 -3.25 -2.73
N ASN A 2 10.85 -2.38 -1.77
CA ASN A 2 11.62 -1.16 -1.49
C ASN A 2 12.84 -1.47 -0.60
N GLU A 3 14.01 -1.70 -1.21
CA GLU A 3 15.24 -2.07 -0.49
C GLU A 3 15.61 -1.07 0.62
N ARG A 4 15.41 0.23 0.39
CA ARG A 4 15.68 1.26 1.41
C ARG A 4 14.74 1.13 2.60
N GLY A 5 13.48 0.77 2.35
CA GLY A 5 12.54 0.50 3.43
C GLY A 5 13.01 -0.67 4.29
N LEU A 6 13.53 -1.74 3.68
CA LEU A 6 14.04 -2.88 4.45
C LEU A 6 15.23 -2.50 5.34
N VAL A 7 16.11 -1.62 4.87
CA VAL A 7 17.22 -1.06 5.68
C VAL A 7 16.66 -0.28 6.87
N ASP A 8 15.68 0.59 6.64
CA ASP A 8 14.99 1.36 7.68
C ASP A 8 14.32 0.45 8.71
N LEU A 9 13.68 -0.65 8.28
CA LEU A 9 13.10 -1.66 9.17
C LEU A 9 14.15 -2.29 10.08
N PHE A 10 15.28 -2.73 9.52
CA PHE A 10 16.34 -3.34 10.33
C PHE A 10 16.98 -2.34 11.28
N ALA A 11 17.09 -1.07 10.91
CA ALA A 11 17.53 -0.02 11.83
C ALA A 11 16.51 0.15 12.97
N ALA A 12 15.22 0.29 12.64
CA ALA A 12 14.13 0.49 13.59
C ALA A 12 13.98 -0.68 14.59
N MET A 13 14.23 -1.92 14.15
CA MET A 13 14.26 -3.10 15.03
C MET A 13 15.33 -3.01 16.14
N ASN A 14 16.42 -2.27 15.93
CA ASN A 14 17.42 -2.06 16.98
C ASN A 14 17.10 -0.82 17.82
N SER A 15 16.65 0.26 17.18
CA SER A 15 16.25 1.49 17.85
C SER A 15 15.38 2.34 16.93
N LEU A 16 14.26 2.83 17.45
CA LEU A 16 13.43 3.82 16.75
C LEU A 16 14.14 5.17 16.70
N SER A 17 14.11 5.81 15.53
CA SER A 17 14.78 7.09 15.30
C SER A 17 13.99 8.27 15.86
N GLY A 18 12.65 8.22 15.79
CA GLY A 18 11.80 9.37 16.11
C GLY A 18 11.93 10.51 15.11
N PRO A 19 11.55 11.74 15.54
CA PRO A 19 11.64 12.92 14.68
C PRO A 19 13.08 13.28 14.32
N SER A 20 13.32 13.60 13.06
CA SER A 20 14.64 14.01 12.56
C SER A 20 14.65 15.51 12.22
N TYR A 21 14.73 16.36 13.25
CA TYR A 21 14.65 17.83 13.11
C TYR A 21 15.77 18.44 12.25
N GLU A 22 16.93 17.79 12.17
CA GLU A 22 18.08 18.25 11.36
C GLU A 22 17.98 17.83 9.87
N CYS A 23 16.99 17.00 9.52
CA CYS A 23 16.82 16.57 8.14
C CYS A 23 16.26 17.71 7.27
N ARG A 24 16.92 17.99 6.13
CA ARG A 24 16.47 19.01 5.17
C ARG A 24 15.06 18.80 4.58
N TYR A 25 14.52 17.59 4.76
CA TYR A 25 13.18 17.22 4.29
C TYR A 25 12.15 17.21 5.44
N TYR A 26 12.55 17.59 6.66
CA TYR A 26 11.66 17.59 7.82
C TYR A 26 10.86 18.91 7.93
N PRO A 27 9.55 18.84 8.25
CA PRO A 27 8.70 17.66 8.17
C PRO A 27 8.36 17.31 6.71
N CYS A 28 8.32 16.02 6.39
CA CYS A 28 7.90 15.54 5.07
C CYS A 28 6.38 15.35 4.99
N HIS A 29 5.76 15.06 6.12
CA HIS A 29 4.35 14.75 6.27
C HIS A 29 3.66 15.61 7.36
N PHE A 30 4.23 15.68 8.57
CA PHE A 30 3.71 16.53 9.66
C PHE A 30 4.77 16.78 10.75
N GLU A 31 4.58 17.84 11.54
CA GLU A 31 5.48 18.15 12.66
C GLU A 31 5.39 17.09 13.76
N GLY A 32 6.55 16.65 14.28
CA GLY A 32 6.64 15.56 15.24
C GLY A 32 6.54 14.16 14.63
N GLN A 33 6.53 14.02 13.30
CA GLN A 33 6.52 12.71 12.64
C GLN A 33 7.68 11.81 13.07
N ASP A 34 7.43 10.51 13.12
CA ASP A 34 8.47 9.50 13.28
C ASP A 34 9.15 9.20 11.94
N CYS A 35 10.48 9.30 11.90
CA CYS A 35 11.28 9.09 10.69
C CYS A 35 11.93 7.69 10.63
N SER A 36 11.55 6.74 11.49
CA SER A 36 12.11 5.37 11.50
C SER A 36 11.84 4.61 10.20
N PHE A 37 10.76 4.95 9.48
CA PHE A 37 10.43 4.47 8.14
C PHE A 37 10.41 5.63 7.14
N CYS A 38 11.51 6.38 7.06
CA CYS A 38 11.66 7.48 6.09
C CYS A 38 11.44 6.96 4.66
N PHE A 39 11.90 5.74 4.38
CA PHE A 39 11.46 4.95 3.24
C PHE A 39 10.44 3.92 3.72
N CYS A 40 9.18 4.09 3.28
CA CYS A 40 8.11 3.17 3.66
C CYS A 40 8.37 1.76 3.11
N ILE A 41 8.41 0.77 3.99
CA ILE A 41 8.60 -0.66 3.65
C ILE A 41 7.45 -1.21 2.81
N PHE A 42 6.27 -0.61 2.91
CA PHE A 42 5.07 -1.03 2.20
C PHE A 42 4.92 -0.33 0.85
N TYR A 43 5.87 0.50 0.43
CA TYR A 43 5.75 1.23 -0.83
C TYR A 43 5.97 0.32 -2.06
N PRO A 44 5.10 0.39 -3.09
CA PRO A 44 3.80 1.06 -3.11
C PRO A 44 2.73 0.19 -2.42
N CYS A 45 1.93 0.75 -1.50
CA CYS A 45 0.95 -0.09 -0.78
C CYS A 45 -0.33 -0.33 -1.58
N LEU A 46 -0.63 0.56 -2.53
CA LEU A 46 -1.82 0.50 -3.38
C LEU A 46 -3.15 0.46 -2.62
N ILE A 47 -3.17 1.03 -1.40
CA ILE A 47 -4.38 1.23 -0.58
C ILE A 47 -4.69 2.73 -0.55
N TYR A 48 -5.82 3.13 -1.14
CA TYR A 48 -6.13 4.54 -1.40
C TYR A 48 -6.32 5.43 -0.17
N ARG A 49 -6.53 4.84 1.02
CA ARG A 49 -6.55 5.62 2.27
C ARG A 49 -5.16 6.13 2.70
N PHE A 50 -4.10 5.65 2.07
CA PHE A 50 -2.70 6.00 2.35
C PHE A 50 -1.96 6.56 1.13
N GLY A 51 -2.67 6.89 0.05
CA GLY A 51 -2.06 7.42 -1.14
C GLY A 51 -2.94 7.32 -2.37
N GLU A 52 -2.38 7.64 -3.52
CA GLU A 52 -3.08 7.56 -4.79
C GLU A 52 -2.10 7.40 -5.95
N ILE A 53 -2.63 6.98 -7.10
CA ILE A 53 -1.86 6.94 -8.33
C ILE A 53 -1.83 8.35 -8.93
N VAL A 54 -0.64 8.86 -9.22
CA VAL A 54 -0.43 10.16 -9.88
C VAL A 54 0.47 9.99 -11.11
N THR A 55 0.38 10.94 -12.04
CA THR A 55 1.33 11.03 -13.15
C THR A 55 2.56 11.82 -12.70
N SER A 56 3.74 11.20 -12.83
CA SER A 56 5.02 11.84 -12.53
C SER A 56 5.36 12.92 -13.58
N SER A 57 6.40 13.72 -13.30
CA SER A 57 6.91 14.71 -14.25
C SER A 57 7.41 14.13 -15.58
N SER A 58 7.76 12.83 -15.61
CA SER A 58 8.15 12.12 -16.81
C SER A 58 6.98 11.45 -17.55
N GLY A 59 5.74 11.68 -17.10
CA GLY A 59 4.53 11.11 -17.71
C GLY A 59 4.22 9.67 -17.28
N LYS A 60 5.01 9.08 -16.38
CA LYS A 60 4.79 7.72 -15.88
C LYS A 60 3.87 7.71 -14.66
N SER A 61 3.02 6.69 -14.52
CA SER A 61 2.20 6.53 -13.32
C SER A 61 3.04 6.08 -12.13
N VAL A 62 2.85 6.68 -10.97
CA VAL A 62 3.54 6.35 -9.71
C VAL A 62 2.55 6.35 -8.55
N TRP A 63 2.86 5.61 -7.50
CA TRP A 63 2.12 5.70 -6.24
C TRP A 63 2.60 6.92 -5.44
N SER A 64 1.71 7.84 -5.11
CA SER A 64 2.02 8.96 -4.22
C SER A 64 1.45 8.70 -2.85
N CYS A 65 2.32 8.63 -1.84
CA CYS A 65 1.94 8.55 -0.43
C CYS A 65 2.08 9.90 0.29
N LYS A 66 2.07 11.03 -0.44
CA LYS A 66 2.33 12.38 0.11
C LYS A 66 1.45 12.73 1.31
N ASP A 67 0.20 12.26 1.30
CA ASP A 67 -0.79 12.52 2.36
C ASP A 67 -0.93 11.33 3.34
N CYS A 68 0.02 10.39 3.32
CA CYS A 68 0.06 9.28 4.27
C CYS A 68 0.70 9.70 5.59
N TYR A 69 -0.09 9.71 6.66
CA TYR A 69 0.44 9.96 8.00
C TYR A 69 0.61 8.69 8.82
N TRP A 70 0.00 7.57 8.41
CA TRP A 70 -0.13 6.37 9.23
C TRP A 70 1.23 5.82 9.67
N ILE A 71 2.14 5.54 8.73
CA ILE A 71 3.45 4.95 9.03
C ILE A 71 4.41 5.90 9.78
N HIS A 72 4.01 7.16 9.94
CA HIS A 72 4.79 8.20 10.62
C HIS A 72 4.29 8.51 12.04
N ARG A 73 3.24 7.84 12.49
CA ARG A 73 2.83 7.91 13.90
C ARG A 73 3.59 6.87 14.71
N ARG A 74 4.10 7.26 15.88
CA ARG A 74 4.96 6.42 16.73
C ARG A 74 4.33 5.06 17.01
N GLU A 75 3.05 5.05 17.37
CA GLU A 75 2.32 3.83 17.70
C GLU A 75 2.29 2.82 16.54
N ASN A 76 2.16 3.30 15.30
CA ASN A 76 2.14 2.42 14.12
C ASN A 76 3.56 1.95 13.76
N VAL A 77 4.57 2.79 13.98
CA VAL A 77 5.99 2.39 13.81
C VAL A 77 6.33 1.24 14.76
N GLU A 78 5.94 1.36 16.02
CA GLU A 78 6.13 0.33 17.04
C GLU A 78 5.40 -0.97 16.68
N GLU A 79 4.16 -0.88 16.21
CA GLU A 79 3.38 -2.03 15.76
C GLU A 79 4.05 -2.75 14.59
N VAL A 80 4.53 -2.01 13.58
CA VAL A 80 5.24 -2.56 12.43
C VAL A 80 6.53 -3.26 12.85
N VAL A 81 7.34 -2.63 13.71
CA VAL A 81 8.58 -3.24 14.22
C VAL A 81 8.26 -4.50 15.03
N ASN A 82 7.25 -4.48 15.89
CA ASN A 82 6.83 -5.64 16.66
C ASN A 82 6.38 -6.80 15.77
N TYR A 83 5.57 -6.51 14.73
CA TYR A 83 5.11 -7.50 13.77
C TYR A 83 6.29 -8.18 13.07
N PHE A 84 7.23 -7.40 12.53
CA PHE A 84 8.35 -7.95 11.76
C PHE A 84 9.45 -8.56 12.63
N SER A 85 9.53 -8.22 13.92
CA SER A 85 10.47 -8.82 14.87
C SER A 85 10.26 -10.33 15.06
N ALA A 86 9.07 -10.84 14.72
CA ALA A 86 8.77 -12.27 14.73
C ALA A 86 9.42 -13.05 13.56
N PHE A 87 9.95 -12.36 12.55
CA PHE A 87 10.49 -12.97 11.34
C PHE A 87 12.02 -12.94 11.35
N PRO A 88 12.70 -14.04 10.94
CA PRO A 88 14.14 -13.99 10.69
C PRO A 88 14.49 -12.96 9.61
N ARG A 89 15.59 -12.22 9.78
CA ARG A 89 16.05 -11.23 8.78
C ARG A 89 16.21 -11.83 7.38
N GLN A 90 16.67 -13.08 7.27
CA GLN A 90 16.80 -13.77 5.99
C GLN A 90 15.46 -13.88 5.26
N VAL A 91 14.37 -14.20 5.97
CA VAL A 91 13.02 -14.27 5.40
C VAL A 91 12.60 -12.89 4.87
N LEU A 92 12.91 -11.82 5.61
CA LEU A 92 12.57 -10.46 5.22
C LEU A 92 13.39 -9.96 4.01
N VAL A 93 14.61 -10.46 3.82
CA VAL A 93 15.46 -10.16 2.66
C VAL A 93 14.95 -10.85 1.39
N GLU A 94 14.43 -12.07 1.52
CA GLU A 94 13.89 -12.86 0.41
C GLU A 94 12.43 -12.52 0.08
N ALA A 95 11.76 -11.74 0.94
CA ALA A 95 10.38 -11.37 0.79
C ALA A 95 10.14 -10.48 -0.44
N ASP A 96 8.99 -10.68 -1.08
CA ASP A 96 8.55 -9.89 -2.21
C ASP A 96 7.49 -8.85 -1.81
N TRP A 97 7.00 -8.09 -2.78
CA TRP A 97 5.95 -7.10 -2.54
C TRP A 97 4.70 -7.71 -1.90
N HIS A 98 4.33 -8.92 -2.31
CA HIS A 98 3.12 -9.59 -1.87
C HIS A 98 3.18 -9.91 -0.38
N PHE A 99 4.33 -10.40 0.12
CA PHE A 99 4.55 -10.58 1.55
C PHE A 99 4.31 -9.31 2.37
N PHE A 100 4.89 -8.17 1.96
CA PHE A 100 4.72 -6.90 2.68
C PHE A 100 3.28 -6.36 2.56
N SER A 101 2.62 -6.57 1.43
CA SER A 101 1.21 -6.22 1.23
C SER A 101 0.28 -7.01 2.17
N LYS A 102 0.52 -8.32 2.33
CA LYS A 102 -0.22 -9.15 3.30
C LYS A 102 0.05 -8.72 4.73
N ALA A 103 1.32 -8.52 5.08
CA ALA A 103 1.70 -8.04 6.41
C ALA A 103 1.03 -6.70 6.76
N LEU A 104 0.97 -5.77 5.80
CA LEU A 104 0.26 -4.51 6.00
C LEU A 104 -1.23 -4.74 6.29
N GLN A 105 -1.89 -5.65 5.57
CA GLN A 105 -3.30 -5.97 5.81
C GLN A 105 -3.54 -6.62 7.17
N GLU A 106 -2.67 -7.53 7.59
CA GLU A 106 -2.71 -8.13 8.93
C GLU A 106 -2.55 -7.06 10.01
N ILE A 107 -1.58 -6.15 9.87
CA ILE A 107 -1.37 -5.04 10.81
C ILE A 107 -2.59 -4.10 10.84
N LEU A 108 -3.13 -3.72 9.69
CA LEU A 108 -4.22 -2.74 9.62
C LEU A 108 -5.59 -3.29 9.99
N PHE A 109 -5.85 -4.55 9.65
CA PHE A 109 -7.20 -5.12 9.63
C PHE A 109 -7.32 -6.42 10.44
N GLY A 110 -6.20 -6.95 10.96
CA GLY A 110 -6.12 -8.21 11.69
C GLY A 110 -6.32 -9.45 10.82
N LYS A 111 -6.30 -9.29 9.49
CA LYS A 111 -6.39 -10.37 8.51
C LYS A 111 -6.00 -9.89 7.11
N GLU A 112 -5.51 -10.81 6.30
CA GLU A 112 -5.48 -10.67 4.86
C GLU A 112 -6.90 -10.59 4.30
N LEU A 113 -7.18 -9.52 3.55
CA LEU A 113 -8.47 -9.27 2.88
C LEU A 113 -8.38 -9.51 1.37
N GLY A 114 -7.22 -9.23 0.78
CA GLY A 114 -6.94 -9.52 -0.61
C GLY A 114 -6.85 -11.02 -0.86
N TYR A 115 -6.99 -11.40 -2.12
CA TYR A 115 -6.99 -12.81 -2.52
C TYR A 115 -6.53 -12.97 -3.97
N GLU A 116 -6.01 -14.16 -4.30
CA GLU A 116 -5.53 -14.47 -5.64
C GLU A 116 -6.69 -14.64 -6.64
N VAL A 117 -6.54 -14.07 -7.83
CA VAL A 117 -7.38 -14.29 -8.99
C VAL A 117 -6.50 -14.62 -10.19
N GLY A 118 -6.38 -15.92 -10.50
CA GLY A 118 -5.44 -16.39 -11.50
C GLY A 118 -4.00 -16.14 -11.04
N LYS A 119 -3.28 -15.24 -11.75
CA LYS A 119 -1.92 -14.81 -11.40
C LYS A 119 -1.86 -13.42 -10.74
N ALA A 120 -2.99 -12.75 -10.63
CA ALA A 120 -3.07 -11.42 -10.04
C ALA A 120 -3.57 -11.50 -8.59
N TYR A 121 -3.14 -10.52 -7.79
CA TYR A 121 -3.59 -10.37 -6.42
C TYR A 121 -4.68 -9.30 -6.34
N ASN A 122 -5.91 -9.67 -5.98
CA ASN A 122 -7.01 -8.74 -5.81
C ASN A 122 -6.93 -8.03 -4.45
N LEU A 123 -6.52 -6.75 -4.45
CA LEU A 123 -6.43 -5.90 -3.27
C LEU A 123 -7.65 -4.95 -3.13
N MET A 124 -8.67 -5.08 -3.98
CA MET A 124 -9.89 -4.28 -3.88
C MET A 124 -10.61 -4.40 -2.52
N PRO A 125 -10.79 -5.60 -1.92
CA PRO A 125 -11.46 -5.71 -0.62
C PRO A 125 -10.75 -4.93 0.50
N ALA A 126 -9.41 -4.91 0.49
CA ALA A 126 -8.63 -4.12 1.44
C ALA A 126 -8.82 -2.60 1.26
N ASN A 127 -9.04 -2.15 0.03
CA ASN A 127 -9.35 -0.75 -0.28
C ASN A 127 -10.75 -0.33 0.18
N PHE A 128 -11.70 -1.26 0.27
CA PHE A 128 -13.07 -0.97 0.69
C PHE A 128 -13.32 -1.19 2.19
N TYR A 129 -12.38 -1.82 2.89
CA TYR A 129 -12.59 -2.26 4.27
C TYR A 129 -12.91 -1.10 5.22
N GLY A 130 -14.04 -1.21 5.90
CA GLY A 130 -14.53 -0.20 6.86
C GLY A 130 -15.23 1.00 6.22
N PHE A 131 -15.33 1.08 4.89
CA PHE A 131 -16.11 2.11 4.22
C PHE A 131 -17.57 1.70 4.02
N SER A 132 -18.44 2.71 3.97
CA SER A 132 -19.84 2.51 3.57
C SER A 132 -19.91 2.40 2.05
N CYS A 133 -20.32 1.23 1.57
CA CYS A 133 -20.37 0.92 0.15
C CYS A 133 -21.81 0.64 -0.30
N ARG A 134 -22.16 1.12 -1.49
CA ARG A 134 -23.41 0.79 -2.19
C ARG A 134 -23.12 -0.03 -3.43
N GLU A 135 -24.11 -0.77 -3.89
CA GLU A 135 -24.01 -1.51 -5.14
C GLU A 135 -23.85 -0.54 -6.32
N ALA A 136 -23.05 -0.94 -7.31
CA ALA A 136 -22.74 -0.13 -8.48
C ALA A 136 -22.81 -0.97 -9.75
N ASP A 137 -23.20 -0.32 -10.86
CA ASP A 137 -23.22 -0.93 -12.20
C ASP A 137 -21.83 -0.89 -12.88
N GLU A 138 -20.84 -0.23 -12.28
CA GLU A 138 -19.50 -0.08 -12.86
C GLU A 138 -18.71 -1.39 -12.70
N GLU A 139 -18.50 -2.09 -13.82
CA GLU A 139 -17.78 -3.36 -13.85
C GLU A 139 -16.27 -3.21 -14.10
N ALA A 140 -15.72 -2.01 -13.96
CA ALA A 140 -14.31 -1.74 -14.24
C ALA A 140 -13.46 -1.55 -12.98
N PHE A 141 -12.19 -1.97 -13.08
CA PHE A 141 -11.16 -1.81 -12.06
C PHE A 141 -9.79 -1.66 -12.73
N LEU A 142 -8.73 -1.48 -11.94
CA LEU A 142 -7.36 -1.36 -12.43
C LEU A 142 -6.61 -2.67 -12.20
N ALA A 143 -5.90 -3.14 -13.21
CA ALA A 143 -4.80 -4.08 -13.03
C ALA A 143 -3.49 -3.29 -13.09
N VAL A 144 -2.70 -3.43 -12.03
CA VAL A 144 -1.49 -2.65 -11.79
C VAL A 144 -0.29 -3.58 -11.73
N LYS A 145 0.60 -3.46 -12.71
CA LYS A 145 1.91 -4.09 -12.66
C LYS A 145 2.90 -3.15 -11.98
N ILE A 146 3.54 -3.64 -10.92
CA ILE A 146 4.55 -2.88 -10.17
C ILE A 146 5.90 -3.10 -10.86
N GLU A 147 6.46 -2.03 -11.41
CA GLU A 147 7.77 -2.02 -12.05
C GLU A 147 8.74 -1.17 -11.23
N GLU A 148 10.03 -1.18 -11.60
CA GLU A 148 11.06 -0.44 -10.88
C GLU A 148 10.83 1.09 -11.01
N GLY A 149 10.26 1.69 -9.97
CA GLY A 149 10.05 3.12 -9.84
C GLY A 149 8.78 3.67 -10.53
N PHE A 150 7.95 2.83 -11.16
CA PHE A 150 6.68 3.24 -11.77
C PHE A 150 5.67 2.10 -11.81
N LEU A 151 4.44 2.44 -12.17
CA LEU A 151 3.31 1.55 -12.28
C LEU A 151 2.86 1.47 -13.74
N ASN A 152 2.70 0.26 -14.26
CA ASN A 152 2.03 0.03 -15.52
C ASN A 152 0.57 -0.36 -15.22
N ILE A 153 -0.37 0.40 -15.80
CA ILE A 153 -1.77 0.36 -15.39
C ILE A 153 -2.63 0.13 -16.62
N ARG A 154 -3.55 -0.82 -16.50
CA ARG A 154 -4.62 -1.03 -17.47
C ARG A 154 -5.96 -1.02 -16.75
N VAL A 155 -6.97 -0.47 -17.43
CA VAL A 155 -8.36 -0.57 -17.00
C VAL A 155 -8.91 -1.89 -17.54
N VAL A 156 -9.51 -2.68 -16.67
CA VAL A 156 -10.05 -4.01 -16.98
C VAL A 156 -11.53 -4.07 -16.62
N ARG A 157 -12.29 -4.93 -17.30
CA ARG A 157 -13.76 -5.08 -17.14
C ARG A 157 -14.20 -6.53 -16.90
N ASP A 158 -13.25 -7.44 -16.86
CA ASP A 158 -13.46 -8.86 -16.66
C ASP A 158 -12.32 -9.41 -15.80
N PHE A 159 -12.50 -10.63 -15.30
CA PHE A 159 -11.49 -11.32 -14.51
C PHE A 159 -10.67 -12.30 -15.35
N GLU A 160 -10.32 -11.92 -16.58
CA GLU A 160 -9.57 -12.77 -17.50
C GLU A 160 -8.21 -12.17 -17.87
N ASN A 161 -7.31 -13.04 -18.33
CA ASN A 161 -6.02 -12.64 -18.90
C ASN A 161 -5.17 -11.78 -17.95
N PHE A 162 -5.05 -12.18 -16.69
CA PHE A 162 -4.14 -11.55 -15.72
C PHE A 162 -2.74 -12.15 -15.77
N ASP A 163 -1.75 -11.26 -15.74
CA ASP A 163 -0.36 -11.58 -15.43
C ASP A 163 -0.11 -11.36 -13.93
N GLU A 164 1.16 -11.30 -13.52
CA GLU A 164 1.59 -10.91 -12.16
C GLU A 164 1.30 -9.41 -11.91
N GLU A 165 0.04 -9.11 -11.58
CA GLU A 165 -0.51 -7.77 -11.39
C GLU A 165 -1.29 -7.68 -10.07
N VAL A 166 -1.57 -6.46 -9.62
CA VAL A 166 -2.41 -6.18 -8.46
C VAL A 166 -3.70 -5.54 -8.92
N LEU A 167 -4.84 -6.11 -8.54
CA LEU A 167 -6.15 -5.55 -8.88
C LEU A 167 -6.58 -4.56 -7.79
N ILE A 168 -6.87 -3.33 -8.17
CA ILE A 168 -7.28 -2.25 -7.25
C ILE A 168 -8.48 -1.49 -7.82
N PRO A 169 -9.28 -0.78 -7.00
CA PRO A 169 -10.48 -0.13 -7.51
C PRO A 169 -10.13 1.08 -8.37
N LEU A 170 -11.07 1.51 -9.21
CA LEU A 170 -11.02 2.83 -9.82
C LEU A 170 -11.22 3.88 -8.74
N LYS A 171 -10.42 4.95 -8.77
CA LYS A 171 -10.60 6.14 -7.92
C LYS A 171 -11.01 7.34 -8.77
N SER A 172 -12.09 8.00 -8.38
CA SER A 172 -12.53 9.29 -8.92
C SER A 172 -12.84 10.24 -7.78
N GLY A 173 -11.96 11.21 -7.54
CA GLY A 173 -12.05 12.07 -6.34
C GLY A 173 -11.95 11.23 -5.06
N ARG A 174 -12.98 11.32 -4.20
CA ARG A 174 -13.12 10.49 -2.98
C ARG A 174 -13.95 9.22 -3.19
N VAL A 175 -14.28 8.87 -4.43
CA VAL A 175 -15.11 7.70 -4.72
C VAL A 175 -14.25 6.57 -5.25
N LEU A 176 -14.38 5.39 -4.65
CA LEU A 176 -13.79 4.14 -5.13
C LEU A 176 -14.85 3.26 -5.77
N ARG A 177 -14.54 2.64 -6.91
CA ARG A 177 -15.42 1.67 -7.60
C ARG A 177 -14.66 0.41 -7.96
N GLY A 178 -15.28 -0.75 -7.78
CA GLY A 178 -14.66 -2.04 -8.10
C GLY A 178 -15.38 -3.20 -7.43
N PHE A 179 -14.75 -4.37 -7.40
CA PHE A 179 -15.36 -5.60 -6.92
C PHE A 179 -14.95 -5.92 -5.47
N ASP A 180 -15.92 -6.07 -4.57
CA ASP A 180 -15.66 -6.31 -3.13
C ASP A 180 -15.44 -7.80 -2.77
N GLY A 181 -15.42 -8.68 -3.77
CA GLY A 181 -15.40 -10.13 -3.59
C GLY A 181 -16.75 -10.82 -3.81
N LYS A 182 -17.84 -10.04 -3.88
CA LYS A 182 -19.21 -10.55 -4.09
C LYS A 182 -19.94 -9.81 -5.19
N ARG A 183 -19.78 -8.49 -5.25
CA ARG A 183 -20.46 -7.61 -6.21
C ARG A 183 -19.62 -6.38 -6.51
N TYR A 184 -20.02 -5.65 -7.55
CA TYR A 184 -19.48 -4.33 -7.81
C TYR A 184 -20.07 -3.31 -6.84
N VAL A 185 -19.19 -2.47 -6.31
CA VAL A 185 -19.53 -1.49 -5.29
C VAL A 185 -18.93 -0.14 -5.59
N GLU A 186 -19.57 0.89 -5.04
CA GLU A 186 -19.07 2.24 -4.93
C GLU A 186 -18.96 2.62 -3.45
N CYS A 187 -17.78 3.07 -3.02
CA CYS A 187 -17.49 3.44 -1.64
C CYS A 187 -16.91 4.86 -1.57
N GLU A 188 -17.22 5.60 -0.50
CA GLU A 188 -16.65 6.93 -0.25
C GLU A 188 -15.47 6.85 0.75
N LEU A 189 -14.32 7.42 0.36
CA LEU A 189 -13.05 7.49 1.11
C LEU A 189 -13.06 8.56 2.21
#